data_AF-A0A966WK77-F1
#
_entry.id   AF-A0A966WK77-F1
#
_cell.length_a   1.000
_cell.length_b   1.000
_cell.length_c   1.000
_cell.angle_alpha   90.00
_cell.angle_beta   90.00
_cell.angle_gamma   90.00
#
_symmetry.space_group_name_H-M   'P 1'
#
loop_
_entity.id
_entity.type
_entity.pdbx_description
1 polymer ?
#
loop_
_entity_poly.entity_id
_entity_poly.type
_entity_poly.pdbx_seq_one_letter_code
_entity_poly.pdbx_strand_id
1 'polypeptide(L)'
;MIDARAKSASATALLGLRSGEAVFQVRRVLSFDKVPTIFEDIWLPGAAFKGLTAERLRADTRPMYAMFESDFGIRMVRAQERLRAVLPSADVCEWLKVANDTPLLKVERMAFTYHDTPMEWRIGVYRTDTRHYLNELN
;
A
#
# COMPACT_ATOMS: atom_id res chain seq x y z
N MET A 1 -5.62 -11.61 1.61
CA MET A 1 -4.92 -12.61 0.76
C MET A 1 -3.66 -11.91 0.28
N ILE A 2 -2.47 -12.46 0.52
CA ILE A 2 -1.23 -11.83 0.01
C ILE A 2 -0.83 -12.65 -1.20
N ASP A 3 -0.79 -12.03 -2.37
CA ASP A 3 -0.33 -12.68 -3.61
C ASP A 3 1.02 -12.08 -4.01
N ALA A 4 2.08 -12.84 -3.76
CA ALA A 4 3.45 -12.44 -3.99
C ALA A 4 3.80 -12.17 -5.47
N ARG A 5 2.91 -12.45 -6.44
CA ARG A 5 3.19 -12.28 -7.88
C ARG A 5 1.96 -11.86 -8.68
N ALA A 6 1.50 -10.64 -8.51
CA ALA A 6 0.51 -10.08 -9.42
C ALA A 6 1.18 -9.38 -10.62
N LYS A 7 0.75 -9.74 -11.83
CA LYS A 7 1.05 -8.95 -13.04
C LYS A 7 0.04 -7.82 -13.15
N SER A 8 0.44 -6.59 -12.83
CA SER A 8 -0.35 -5.39 -13.10
C SER A 8 0.43 -4.49 -14.05
N ALA A 9 -0.03 -4.37 -15.30
CA ALA A 9 0.62 -3.53 -16.31
C ALA A 9 0.72 -2.07 -15.84
N SER A 10 -0.31 -1.58 -15.13
CA SER A 10 -0.31 -0.25 -14.51
C SER A 10 0.76 -0.13 -13.41
N ALA A 11 0.93 -1.15 -12.56
CA ALA A 11 1.96 -1.14 -11.53
C ALA A 11 3.37 -1.16 -12.11
N THR A 12 3.61 -2.01 -13.13
CA THR A 12 4.90 -2.06 -13.84
C THR A 12 5.26 -0.68 -14.41
N ALA A 13 4.33 -0.02 -15.08
CA ALA A 13 4.56 1.31 -15.65
C ALA A 13 4.80 2.38 -14.57
N LEU A 14 3.99 2.43 -13.51
CA LEU A 14 4.11 3.41 -12.43
C LEU A 14 5.41 3.25 -11.62
N LEU A 15 5.90 2.01 -11.50
CA LEU A 15 7.16 1.69 -10.84
C LEU A 15 8.38 1.81 -11.77
N GLY A 16 8.21 2.30 -13.00
CA GLY A 16 9.31 2.49 -13.96
C GLY A 16 9.97 1.18 -14.39
N LEU A 17 9.25 0.06 -14.31
CA LEU A 17 9.75 -1.26 -14.63
C LEU A 17 9.52 -1.60 -16.11
N ARG A 18 10.40 -2.43 -16.66
CA ARG A 18 10.25 -3.00 -17.99
C ARG A 18 9.18 -4.10 -17.99
N SER A 19 8.59 -4.32 -19.15
CA SER A 19 7.66 -5.44 -19.33
C SER A 19 8.32 -6.77 -18.95
N GLY A 20 7.65 -7.56 -18.13
CA GLY A 20 8.14 -8.85 -17.63
C GLY A 20 8.96 -8.79 -16.35
N GLU A 21 9.36 -7.60 -15.88
CA GLU A 21 9.96 -7.47 -14.55
C GLU A 21 8.95 -7.82 -13.45
N ALA A 22 9.45 -8.48 -12.40
CA ALA A 22 8.61 -8.96 -11.32
C ALA A 22 8.09 -7.78 -10.48
N VAL A 23 6.80 -7.85 -10.12
CA VAL A 23 6.16 -6.95 -9.16
C VAL A 23 5.61 -7.81 -8.03
N PHE A 24 5.87 -7.40 -6.80
CA PHE A 24 5.29 -8.00 -5.61
C PHE A 24 4.00 -7.24 -5.26
N GLN A 25 2.88 -7.94 -5.06
CA GLN A 25 1.65 -7.33 -4.56
C GLN A 25 1.36 -7.79 -3.13
N VAL A 26 0.90 -6.85 -2.31
CA VAL A 26 0.38 -7.14 -0.98
C VAL A 26 -1.00 -6.54 -0.88
N ARG A 27 -1.92 -7.35 -0.37
CA ARG A 27 -3.21 -6.87 0.11
C ARG A 27 -3.32 -7.14 1.59
N ARG A 28 -3.58 -6.09 2.38
CA ARG A 28 -3.68 -6.19 3.84
C ARG A 28 -4.76 -5.28 4.40
N VAL A 29 -5.13 -5.56 5.64
CA VAL A 29 -6.00 -4.71 6.45
C VAL A 29 -5.26 -4.30 7.71
N LEU A 30 -5.24 -3.01 8.00
CA LEU A 30 -4.81 -2.46 9.28
C LEU A 30 -6.04 -2.26 10.16
N SER A 31 -5.94 -2.79 11.37
CA SER A 31 -6.96 -2.65 12.39
C SER A 31 -6.43 -1.81 13.54
N PHE A 32 -7.27 -0.94 14.06
CA PHE A 32 -7.01 -0.19 15.28
C PHE A 32 -8.11 -0.55 16.27
N ASP A 33 -7.74 -0.83 17.51
CA ASP A 33 -8.68 -1.30 18.54
C ASP A 33 -9.52 -2.50 18.07
N LYS A 34 -8.89 -3.40 17.30
CA LYS A 34 -9.52 -4.58 16.66
C LYS A 34 -10.60 -4.27 15.61
N VAL A 35 -10.75 -3.01 15.20
CA VAL A 35 -11.66 -2.59 14.13
C VAL A 35 -10.89 -2.47 12.80
N PRO A 36 -11.24 -3.27 11.77
CA PRO A 36 -10.72 -3.10 10.41
C PRO A 36 -10.94 -1.66 9.92
N THR A 37 -9.86 -0.92 9.66
CA THR A 37 -9.95 0.52 9.39
C THR A 37 -9.38 0.89 8.04
N ILE A 38 -8.25 0.28 7.64
CA ILE A 38 -7.57 0.61 6.39
C ILE A 38 -7.37 -0.67 5.61
N PHE A 39 -7.86 -0.70 4.37
CA PHE A 39 -7.52 -1.75 3.41
C PHE A 39 -6.50 -1.18 2.43
N GLU A 40 -5.43 -1.92 2.17
CA GLU A 40 -4.35 -1.47 1.30
C GLU A 40 -4.01 -2.54 0.28
N ASP A 41 -3.91 -2.12 -0.98
CA ASP A 41 -3.16 -2.79 -2.02
C ASP A 41 -1.82 -2.08 -2.22
N ILE A 42 -0.72 -2.83 -2.23
CA ILE A 42 0.65 -2.30 -2.30
C ILE A 42 1.41 -3.08 -3.36
N TRP A 43 2.09 -2.38 -4.25
CA TRP A 43 2.95 -2.94 -5.29
C TRP A 43 4.38 -2.45 -5.11
N LEU A 44 5.33 -3.39 -5.19
CA LEU A 44 6.75 -3.17 -4.97
C LEU A 44 7.59 -3.77 -6.12
N PRO A 45 8.70 -3.15 -6.55
CA PRO A 45 9.64 -3.74 -7.50
C PRO A 45 10.24 -5.04 -6.98
N GLY A 46 9.95 -6.17 -7.61
CA GLY A 46 10.36 -7.50 -7.12
C GLY A 46 11.87 -7.69 -7.03
N ALA A 47 12.65 -7.03 -7.90
CA ALA A 47 14.11 -7.09 -7.86
C ALA A 47 14.68 -6.40 -6.62
N ALA A 48 14.13 -5.24 -6.23
CA ALA A 48 14.57 -4.47 -5.08
C ALA A 48 14.17 -5.14 -3.75
N PHE A 49 13.02 -5.81 -3.74
CA PHE A 49 12.48 -6.51 -2.58
C PHE A 49 12.70 -8.03 -2.63
N LYS A 50 13.84 -8.47 -3.21
CA LYS A 50 14.16 -9.89 -3.34
C LYS A 50 14.19 -10.56 -1.96
N GLY A 51 13.42 -11.64 -1.79
CA GLY A 51 13.31 -12.36 -0.53
C GLY A 51 12.24 -11.82 0.43
N LEU A 52 11.49 -10.79 0.03
CA LEU A 52 10.24 -10.44 0.68
C LEU A 52 9.20 -11.54 0.41
N THR A 53 8.61 -12.07 1.48
CA THR A 53 7.52 -13.05 1.40
C THR A 53 6.30 -12.55 2.15
N ALA A 54 5.14 -13.14 1.83
CA ALA A 54 3.90 -12.86 2.53
C ALA A 54 4.00 -13.18 4.03
N GLU A 55 4.69 -14.26 4.37
CA GLU A 55 4.90 -14.75 5.73
C GLU A 55 5.76 -13.77 6.53
N ARG A 56 6.87 -13.31 5.94
CA ARG A 56 7.75 -12.33 6.58
C ARG A 56 7.00 -11.02 6.83
N LEU A 57 6.22 -10.56 5.87
CA LEU A 57 5.46 -9.33 6.01
C LEU A 57 4.36 -9.42 7.09
N ARG A 58 3.75 -10.60 7.28
CA ARG A 58 2.76 -10.82 8.35
C ARG A 58 3.40 -10.93 9.73
N ALA A 59 4.58 -11.55 9.81
CA ALA A 59 5.27 -11.77 11.07
C ALA A 59 5.97 -10.52 11.60
N ASP A 60 6.29 -9.57 10.71
CA ASP A 60 6.96 -8.32 11.09
C ASP A 60 5.97 -7.35 11.77
N THR A 61 6.30 -6.93 12.99
CA THR A 61 5.51 -5.99 13.79
C THR A 61 5.98 -4.54 13.62
N ARG A 62 7.10 -4.31 12.93
CA ARG A 62 7.63 -2.95 12.68
C ARG A 62 6.75 -2.22 11.65
N PRO A 63 6.76 -0.88 11.66
CA PRO A 63 6.23 -0.10 10.54
C PRO A 63 6.86 -0.56 9.23
N MET A 64 6.06 -0.69 8.17
CA MET A 64 6.49 -1.27 6.89
C MET A 64 7.73 -0.57 6.31
N TYR A 65 7.82 0.76 6.37
CA TYR A 65 8.99 1.49 5.87
C TYR A 65 10.25 1.27 6.72
N ALA A 66 10.11 1.01 8.02
CA ALA A 66 11.25 0.66 8.85
C ALA A 66 11.83 -0.70 8.43
N MET A 67 10.97 -1.68 8.13
CA MET A 67 11.39 -2.98 7.56
C MET A 67 12.05 -2.80 6.19
N PHE A 68 11.51 -1.94 5.31
CA PHE A 68 12.11 -1.68 4.00
C PHE A 68 13.54 -1.14 4.11
N GLU A 69 13.76 -0.22 5.04
CA GLU A 69 15.08 0.36 5.27
C GLU A 69 16.06 -0.66 5.86
N SER A 70 15.69 -1.35 6.94
CA SER A 70 16.61 -2.25 7.64
C SER A 70 16.91 -3.54 6.87
N ASP A 71 15.93 -4.09 6.17
CA ASP A 71 16.02 -5.43 5.61
C ASP A 71 16.38 -5.43 4.12
N PHE A 72 16.10 -4.32 3.42
CA PHE A 72 16.32 -4.17 1.98
C PHE A 72 17.19 -2.96 1.63
N GLY A 73 17.57 -2.12 2.61
CA GLY A 73 18.35 -0.91 2.36
C GLY A 73 17.57 0.19 1.62
N ILE A 74 16.24 0.11 1.60
CA ILE A 74 15.39 1.02 0.83
C ILE A 74 14.79 2.06 1.77
N ARG A 75 15.37 3.26 1.78
CA ARG A 75 14.83 4.40 2.49
C ARG A 75 13.90 5.21 1.59
N MET A 76 12.65 5.37 2.02
CA MET A 76 11.69 6.25 1.33
C MET A 76 11.98 7.70 1.73
N VAL A 77 12.19 8.58 0.75
CA VAL A 77 12.55 9.99 0.98
C VAL A 77 11.49 10.97 0.52
N ARG A 78 10.57 10.54 -0.35
CA ARG A 78 9.49 11.36 -0.89
C ARG A 78 8.27 10.51 -1.16
N ALA A 79 7.09 11.10 -0.99
CA ALA A 79 5.84 10.51 -1.45
C ALA A 79 5.00 11.55 -2.20
N GLN A 80 4.18 11.08 -3.13
CA GLN A 80 3.10 11.86 -3.75
C GLN A 80 1.80 11.14 -3.47
N GLU A 81 0.78 11.88 -3.08
CA GLU A 81 -0.53 11.31 -2.75
C GLU A 81 -1.65 11.98 -3.52
N ARG A 82 -2.62 11.17 -3.94
CA ARG A 82 -3.88 11.60 -4.55
C ARG A 82 -5.01 11.10 -3.67
N LEU A 83 -5.76 12.04 -3.09
CA LEU A 83 -6.83 11.76 -2.15
C LEU A 83 -8.19 12.02 -2.81
N ARG A 84 -9.17 11.15 -2.58
CA ARG A 84 -10.57 11.38 -2.98
C ARG A 84 -11.54 10.55 -2.13
N ALA A 85 -12.79 11.00 -2.02
CA ALA A 85 -13.86 10.17 -1.48
C ALA A 85 -14.28 9.10 -2.49
N VAL A 86 -14.59 7.90 -2.01
CA VAL A 86 -15.10 6.77 -2.82
C VAL A 86 -16.14 5.97 -2.03
N LEU A 87 -16.98 5.22 -2.74
CA LEU A 87 -17.71 4.09 -2.16
C LEU A 87 -16.86 2.81 -2.26
N PRO A 88 -16.98 1.87 -1.31
CA PRO A 88 -16.23 0.62 -1.33
C PRO A 88 -16.71 -0.31 -2.44
N SER A 89 -15.78 -1.08 -3.00
CA SER A 89 -16.12 -2.28 -3.78
C SER A 89 -16.61 -3.41 -2.88
N ALA A 90 -17.17 -4.47 -3.46
CA ALA A 90 -17.62 -5.66 -2.71
C ALA A 90 -16.49 -6.25 -1.83
N ASP A 91 -15.29 -6.47 -2.40
CA ASP A 91 -14.13 -6.92 -1.65
C ASP A 91 -13.84 -6.00 -0.46
N VAL A 92 -13.81 -4.68 -0.67
CA VAL A 92 -13.52 -3.72 0.41
C VAL A 92 -14.58 -3.78 1.51
N CYS A 93 -15.85 -3.96 1.16
CA CYS A 93 -16.93 -4.15 2.13
C CYS A 93 -16.67 -5.36 3.03
N GLU A 94 -16.28 -6.50 2.43
CA GLU A 94 -15.97 -7.73 3.18
C GLU A 94 -14.75 -7.55 4.09
N TRP A 95 -13.66 -6.98 3.56
CA TRP A 95 -12.41 -6.79 4.30
C TRP A 95 -12.53 -5.76 5.43
N LEU A 96 -13.26 -4.67 5.22
CA LEU A 96 -13.42 -3.58 6.21
C LEU A 96 -14.67 -3.69 7.07
N LYS A 97 -15.55 -4.66 6.78
CA LYS A 97 -16.84 -4.87 7.47
C LYS A 97 -17.68 -3.59 7.46
N VAL A 98 -17.90 -3.04 6.27
CA VAL A 98 -18.70 -1.83 6.02
C VAL A 98 -19.79 -2.09 5.01
N ALA A 99 -20.81 -1.25 5.01
CA ALA A 99 -21.84 -1.27 3.98
C ALA A 99 -21.33 -0.65 2.68
N ASN A 100 -21.96 -1.00 1.55
CA ASN A 100 -21.55 -0.56 0.21
C ASN A 100 -21.76 0.95 -0.05
N ASP A 101 -22.56 1.61 0.79
CA ASP A 101 -22.86 3.03 0.78
C ASP A 101 -21.99 3.83 1.77
N THR A 102 -21.11 3.17 2.53
CA THR A 102 -20.24 3.82 3.51
C THR A 102 -19.15 4.63 2.81
N PRO A 103 -19.09 5.97 2.96
CA PRO A 103 -18.04 6.77 2.34
C PRO A 103 -16.66 6.44 2.92
N LEU A 104 -15.68 6.22 2.04
CA LEU A 104 -14.29 5.97 2.41
C LEU A 104 -13.37 7.04 1.79
N LEU A 105 -12.28 7.35 2.47
CA LEU A 105 -11.19 8.13 1.89
C LEU A 105 -10.27 7.17 1.12
N LYS A 106 -10.12 7.36 -0.19
CA LYS A 106 -9.08 6.70 -0.98
C LYS A 106 -7.82 7.56 -0.95
N VAL A 107 -6.68 6.96 -0.61
CA VAL A 107 -5.35 7.55 -0.74
C VAL A 107 -4.53 6.69 -1.68
N GLU A 108 -4.19 7.24 -2.82
CA GLU A 108 -3.25 6.62 -3.77
C GLU A 108 -1.88 7.28 -3.62
N ARG A 109 -0.88 6.50 -3.22
CA ARG A 109 0.47 6.95 -2.90
C ARG A 109 1.48 6.36 -3.86
N MET A 110 2.37 7.20 -4.38
CA MET A 110 3.64 6.79 -4.96
C MET A 110 4.75 7.18 -4.00
N ALA A 111 5.56 6.22 -3.55
CA ALA A 111 6.73 6.48 -2.71
C ALA A 111 8.03 6.26 -3.47
N PHE A 112 9.01 7.11 -3.19
CA PHE A 112 10.26 7.22 -3.92
C PHE A 112 11.45 7.12 -2.96
N THR A 113 12.50 6.44 -3.40
CA THR A 113 13.83 6.49 -2.77
C THR A 113 14.68 7.59 -3.43
N TYR A 114 15.99 7.60 -3.17
CA TYR A 114 16.94 8.52 -3.78
C TYR A 114 16.81 8.59 -5.30
N HIS A 115 17.16 9.76 -5.85
CA HIS A 115 17.08 10.06 -7.28
C HIS A 115 15.68 9.89 -7.88
N ASP A 116 14.63 10.13 -7.08
CA ASP A 116 13.23 10.02 -7.50
C ASP A 116 12.87 8.64 -8.08
N THR A 117 13.54 7.58 -7.62
CA THR A 117 13.25 6.22 -8.09
C THR A 117 12.01 5.67 -7.38
N PRO A 118 10.93 5.30 -8.10
CA PRO A 118 9.71 4.80 -7.49
C PRO A 118 9.93 3.40 -6.90
N MET A 119 9.59 3.23 -5.62
CA MET A 119 9.78 1.97 -4.90
C MET A 119 8.49 1.40 -4.32
N GLU A 120 7.41 2.18 -4.33
CA GLU A 120 6.09 1.72 -3.91
C GLU A 120 5.00 2.44 -4.69
N TRP A 121 4.02 1.67 -5.15
CA TRP A 121 2.69 2.18 -5.45
C TRP A 121 1.72 1.58 -4.45
N ARG A 122 0.90 2.40 -3.79
CA ARG A 122 -0.05 1.97 -2.76
C ARG A 122 -1.40 2.61 -3.02
N ILE A 123 -2.45 1.81 -2.93
CA ILE A 123 -3.82 2.27 -2.87
C ILE A 123 -4.39 1.84 -1.52
N GLY A 124 -4.64 2.81 -0.65
CA GLY A 124 -5.37 2.59 0.59
C GLY A 124 -6.79 3.13 0.51
N VAL A 125 -7.75 2.43 1.10
CA VAL A 125 -9.10 2.94 1.40
C VAL A 125 -9.33 2.90 2.90
N TYR A 126 -9.75 4.03 3.45
CA TYR A 126 -9.71 4.34 4.87
C TYR A 126 -11.12 4.62 5.36
N ARG A 127 -11.55 3.89 6.39
CA ARG A 127 -12.70 4.30 7.21
C ARG A 127 -12.29 5.50 8.04
N THR A 128 -13.02 6.59 7.85
CA THR A 128 -12.75 7.89 8.49
C THR A 128 -13.96 8.40 9.30
N ASP A 129 -14.83 7.46 9.71
CA ASP A 129 -15.97 7.71 10.59
C ASP A 129 -15.54 8.16 12.01
N THR A 130 -14.40 7.67 12.48
CA THR A 130 -13.85 7.93 13.83
C THR A 130 -12.45 8.53 13.81
N ARG A 131 -11.88 8.76 12.61
CA ARG A 131 -10.49 9.18 12.41
C ARG A 131 -10.38 10.08 11.19
N HIS A 132 -9.33 10.88 11.13
CA HIS A 132 -9.05 11.73 9.99
C HIS A 132 -7.62 11.51 9.48
N TYR A 133 -7.40 11.88 8.22
CA TYR A 133 -6.07 12.06 7.65
C TYR A 133 -5.60 13.47 8.04
N LEU A 134 -4.57 13.58 8.87
CA LEU A 134 -3.97 14.87 9.23
C LEU A 134 -2.98 15.30 8.15
N ASN A 135 -3.07 16.54 7.70
CA ASN A 135 -2.10 17.15 6.79
C ASN A 135 -1.79 18.57 7.23
N GLU A 136 -0.51 18.91 7.38
CA GLU A 136 -0.03 20.26 7.67
C GLU A 136 0.54 20.87 6.39
N LEU A 137 0.16 22.11 6.10
CA LEU A 137 0.54 22.83 4.88
C LEU A 137 1.41 24.03 5.26
N ASN A 138 2.53 24.21 4.55
CA ASN A 138 3.44 25.35 4.71
C ASN A 138 3.10 26.49 3.74
#